data_AF-A0A931RFQ7-F1
#
_entry.id   AF-A0A931RFQ7-F1
#
_cell.length_a   1.000
_cell.length_b   1.000
_cell.length_c   1.000
_cell.angle_alpha   90.00
_cell.angle_beta   90.00
_cell.angle_gamma   90.00
#
_symmetry.space_group_name_H-M   'P 1'
#
loop_
_entity.id
_entity.type
_entity.pdbx_description
1 polymer ?
#
loop_
_entity_poly.entity_id
_entity_poly.type
_entity_poly.pdbx_seq_one_letter_code
_entity_poly.pdbx_strand_id
1 'polypeptide(L)'
;MNTILEIIVISLKFLIPPLMLIFPFYSLWGNYFLDVVDGDILLSLGMSAVTYQVIDKFADFISYIFMLILGLRWQIKKIIVILFIYRIIGQVLFFITGNELVFFYFQNFLEPLIFY
;
A
#
# COMPACT_ATOMS: atom_id res chain seq x y z
N MET A 1 -21.78 12.71 -5.28
CA MET A 1 -21.12 11.97 -4.19
C MET A 1 -21.83 10.65 -4.02
N ASN A 2 -21.18 9.55 -4.40
CA ASN A 2 -21.71 8.21 -4.16
C ASN A 2 -20.97 7.62 -2.95
N THR A 3 -21.29 8.15 -1.76
CA THR A 3 -20.56 7.91 -0.51
C THR A 3 -20.43 6.43 -0.16
N ILE A 4 -21.39 5.59 -0.59
CA ILE A 4 -21.37 4.15 -0.38
C ILE A 4 -20.19 3.50 -1.13
N LEU A 5 -19.96 3.89 -2.40
CA LEU A 5 -18.90 3.30 -3.21
C LEU A 5 -17.51 3.71 -2.71
N GLU A 6 -17.35 4.97 -2.29
CA GLU A 6 -16.11 5.44 -1.65
C GLU A 6 -15.77 4.62 -0.40
N ILE A 7 -16.75 4.41 0.49
CA ILE A 7 -16.58 3.61 1.70
C ILE A 7 -16.20 2.16 1.35
N ILE A 8 -16.82 1.56 0.33
CA ILE A 8 -16.50 0.20 -0.11
C ILE A 8 -15.05 0.13 -0.59
N VAL A 9 -14.63 1.01 -1.49
CA VAL A 9 -13.26 1.01 -2.04
C VAL A 9 -12.23 1.22 -0.94
N ILE A 10 -12.43 2.21 -0.07
CA ILE A 10 -11.56 2.45 1.09
C ILE A 10 -11.51 1.21 2.00
N SER A 11 -12.67 0.60 2.29
CA SER A 11 -12.72 -0.60 3.14
C SER A 11 -11.92 -1.75 2.53
N LEU A 12 -12.01 -1.95 1.22
CA LEU A 12 -11.24 -2.98 0.52
C LEU A 12 -9.72 -2.76 0.68
N LYS A 13 -9.25 -1.50 0.67
CA LYS A 13 -7.83 -1.18 0.90
C LYS A 13 -7.32 -1.66 2.27
N PHE A 14 -8.18 -1.74 3.28
CA PHE A 14 -7.81 -2.23 4.62
C PHE A 14 -8.11 -3.71 4.84
N LEU A 15 -9.08 -4.27 4.12
CA LEU A 15 -9.50 -5.66 4.26
C LEU A 15 -8.65 -6.63 3.45
N ILE A 16 -8.15 -6.21 2.28
CA ILE A 16 -7.32 -7.07 1.43
C ILE A 16 -5.97 -7.37 2.11
N PRO A 17 -5.18 -6.40 2.60
CA PRO A 17 -3.83 -6.69 3.09
C PRO A 17 -3.72 -7.73 4.21
N PRO A 18 -4.62 -7.79 5.21
CA PRO A 18 -4.63 -8.86 6.20
C PRO A 18 -4.75 -10.27 5.60
N LEU A 19 -5.44 -10.41 4.45
CA LEU A 19 -5.60 -11.69 3.77
C LEU A 19 -4.28 -12.22 3.19
N MET A 20 -3.24 -11.39 3.06
CA MET A 20 -1.90 -11.81 2.61
C MET A 20 -1.31 -12.91 3.52
N LEU A 21 -1.70 -12.95 4.79
CA LEU A 21 -1.18 -13.93 5.74
C LEU A 21 -1.78 -15.34 5.56
N ILE A 22 -2.94 -15.43 4.89
CA ILE A 22 -3.71 -16.66 4.66
C ILE A 22 -3.63 -17.07 3.19
N PHE A 23 -3.86 -16.12 2.28
CA PHE A 23 -3.89 -16.30 0.83
C PHE A 23 -2.92 -15.31 0.16
N PRO A 24 -1.59 -15.49 0.34
CA PRO A 24 -0.59 -14.50 -0.07
C PRO A 24 -0.73 -14.12 -1.55
N PHE A 25 -0.76 -15.10 -2.45
CA PHE A 25 -0.84 -14.86 -3.89
C PHE A 25 -2.06 -14.02 -4.29
N TYR A 26 -3.27 -14.45 -3.94
CA TYR A 26 -4.51 -13.76 -4.31
C TYR A 26 -4.60 -12.38 -3.67
N SER A 27 -4.16 -12.26 -2.43
CA SER A 27 -4.23 -11.00 -1.69
C SER A 27 -3.23 -9.97 -2.18
N LEU A 28 -2.02 -10.38 -2.60
CA LEU A 28 -1.03 -9.48 -3.20
C LEU A 28 -1.52 -8.94 -4.54
N TRP A 29 -2.00 -9.84 -5.41
CA TRP A 29 -2.59 -9.44 -6.68
C TRP A 29 -3.83 -8.57 -6.51
N GLY A 30 -4.69 -8.91 -5.53
CA GLY A 30 -5.87 -8.11 -5.21
C GLY A 30 -5.51 -6.71 -4.71
N ASN A 31 -4.49 -6.59 -3.85
CA ASN A 31 -4.01 -5.30 -3.36
C ASN A 31 -3.45 -4.46 -4.52
N TYR A 32 -2.55 -5.04 -5.31
CA TYR A 32 -1.96 -4.37 -6.47
C TYR A 32 -3.03 -3.90 -7.47
N PHE A 33 -4.01 -4.76 -7.80
CA PHE A 33 -5.07 -4.38 -8.73
C PHE A 33 -5.92 -3.23 -8.16
N LEU A 34 -6.24 -3.29 -6.87
CA LEU A 34 -7.01 -2.23 -6.21
C LEU A 34 -6.24 -0.90 -6.23
N ASP A 35 -4.95 -0.90 -5.94
CA ASP A 35 -4.09 0.30 -5.95
C ASP A 35 -3.88 0.91 -7.34
N VAL A 36 -4.14 0.15 -8.42
CA VAL A 36 -4.11 0.68 -9.79
C VAL A 36 -5.39 1.42 -10.14
N VAL A 37 -6.54 0.97 -9.63
CA VAL A 37 -7.87 1.46 -10.06
C VAL A 37 -8.54 2.40 -9.07
N ASP A 38 -8.16 2.35 -7.80
CA ASP A 38 -8.81 3.09 -6.73
C ASP A 38 -8.66 4.61 -6.86
N GLY A 39 -7.53 5.10 -7.35
CA GLY A 39 -7.31 6.53 -7.63
C GLY A 39 -8.31 7.05 -8.65
N ASP A 40 -8.44 6.38 -9.79
CA ASP A 40 -9.40 6.76 -10.84
C ASP A 40 -10.85 6.71 -10.32
N ILE A 41 -11.19 5.69 -9.53
CA ILE A 41 -12.53 5.53 -8.95
C ILE A 41 -12.80 6.64 -7.93
N LEU A 42 -11.93 6.84 -6.93
CA LEU A 42 -12.18 7.78 -5.84
C LEU A 42 -12.14 9.24 -6.31
N LEU A 43 -11.22 9.59 -7.22
CA LEU A 43 -11.16 10.93 -7.80
C LEU A 43 -12.41 11.22 -8.67
N SER A 44 -12.86 10.25 -9.48
CA SER A 44 -14.07 10.42 -10.30
C SER A 44 -15.36 10.51 -9.47
N LEU A 45 -15.37 9.97 -8.26
CA LEU A 45 -16.49 10.10 -7.32
C LEU A 45 -16.57 11.46 -6.60
N GLY A 46 -15.53 12.29 -6.77
CA GLY A 46 -15.45 13.65 -6.22
C GLY A 46 -14.56 13.78 -4.99
N MET A 47 -13.76 12.76 -4.66
CA MET A 47 -12.77 12.88 -3.58
C MET A 47 -11.65 13.84 -3.99
N SER A 48 -11.23 14.70 -3.07
CA SER A 48 -10.09 15.58 -3.34
C SER A 48 -8.80 14.77 -3.46
N ALA A 49 -7.91 15.17 -4.37
CA ALA A 49 -6.62 14.48 -4.56
C ALA A 49 -5.80 14.41 -3.27
N VAL A 50 -5.82 15.48 -2.46
CA VAL A 50 -5.12 15.52 -1.17
C VAL A 50 -5.70 14.49 -0.19
N THR A 51 -7.03 14.41 -0.09
CA THR A 51 -7.69 13.43 0.79
C THR A 51 -7.43 12.01 0.34
N TYR A 52 -7.59 11.73 -0.96
CA TYR A 52 -7.29 10.43 -1.55
C TYR A 52 -5.86 10.02 -1.22
N GLN A 53 -4.90 10.89 -1.48
CA GLN A 53 -3.49 10.60 -1.31
C GLN A 53 -3.10 10.28 0.13
N VAL A 54 -3.68 10.98 1.11
CA VAL A 54 -3.46 10.67 2.53
C VAL A 54 -4.03 9.29 2.89
N ILE A 55 -5.24 8.97 2.42
CA ILE A 55 -5.89 7.68 2.66
C ILE A 55 -5.10 6.55 2.01
N ASP A 56 -4.76 6.74 0.73
CA ASP A 56 -3.96 5.82 -0.07
C ASP A 56 -2.64 5.48 0.62
N LYS A 57 -1.88 6.51 1.01
CA LYS A 57 -0.58 6.33 1.66
C LYS A 57 -0.69 5.73 3.06
N PHE A 58 -1.79 5.97 3.77
CA PHE A 58 -2.04 5.28 5.02
C PHE A 58 -2.37 3.79 4.79
N ALA A 59 -3.19 3.47 3.78
CA ALA A 59 -3.49 2.09 3.41
C ALA A 59 -2.25 1.33 2.92
N ASP A 60 -1.42 1.95 2.07
CA ASP A 60 -0.12 1.42 1.62
C ASP A 60 0.74 0.99 2.81
N PHE A 61 0.81 1.82 3.85
CA PHE A 61 1.59 1.53 5.04
C PHE A 61 1.09 0.28 5.76
N ILE A 62 -0.23 0.10 5.86
CA ILE A 62 -0.82 -1.13 6.39
C ILE A 62 -0.44 -2.34 5.53
N SER A 63 -0.50 -2.20 4.20
CA SER A 63 -0.06 -3.23 3.26
C SER A 63 1.41 -3.62 3.48
N TYR A 64 2.29 -2.65 3.68
CA TYR A 64 3.71 -2.91 3.96
C TYR A 64 3.93 -3.67 5.27
N ILE A 65 3.12 -3.41 6.31
CA ILE A 65 3.20 -4.17 7.57
C ILE A 65 2.85 -5.64 7.32
N PHE A 66 1.77 -5.92 6.60
CA PHE A 66 1.38 -7.31 6.30
C PHE A 66 2.37 -8.02 5.38
N MET A 67 2.90 -7.31 4.38
CA MET A 67 4.01 -7.76 3.55
C MET A 67 5.25 -8.11 4.37
N LEU A 68 5.62 -7.29 5.36
CA LEU A 68 6.71 -7.60 6.28
C LEU A 68 6.41 -8.88 7.08
N ILE A 69 5.24 -8.97 7.71
CA ILE A 69 4.85 -10.14 8.53
C ILE A 69 4.90 -11.43 7.70
N LEU A 70 4.40 -11.38 6.45
CA LEU A 70 4.49 -12.48 5.50
C LEU A 70 5.95 -12.82 5.19
N GLY A 71 6.73 -11.82 4.80
CA GLY A 71 8.13 -11.97 4.41
C GLY A 71 9.07 -12.46 5.52
N LEU A 72 8.75 -12.18 6.78
CA LEU A 72 9.50 -12.71 7.94
C LEU A 72 9.45 -14.25 8.03
N ARG A 73 8.49 -14.90 7.36
CA ARG A 73 8.39 -16.36 7.26
C ARG A 73 9.39 -16.97 6.29
N TRP A 74 10.03 -16.16 5.44
CA TRP A 74 10.95 -16.62 4.41
C TRP A 74 12.42 -16.53 4.83
N GLN A 75 13.29 -17.27 4.12
CA GLN A 75 14.73 -17.29 4.41
C GLN A 75 15.41 -15.94 4.19
N ILE A 76 14.85 -15.11 3.31
CA ILE A 76 15.35 -13.77 2.94
C ILE A 76 14.88 -12.65 3.89
N LYS A 77 14.36 -12.99 5.07
CA LYS A 77 13.81 -12.03 6.07
C LYS A 77 14.68 -10.79 6.34
N LYS A 78 16.01 -10.91 6.33
CA LYS A 78 16.91 -9.78 6.55
C LYS A 78 16.79 -8.73 5.45
N ILE A 79 16.71 -9.16 4.18
CA ILE A 79 16.55 -8.28 3.02
C ILE A 79 15.19 -7.59 3.11
N ILE A 80 14.14 -8.34 3.44
CA ILE A 80 12.78 -7.80 3.58
C ILE A 80 12.72 -6.73 4.68
N VAL A 81 13.32 -6.96 5.84
CA VAL A 81 13.39 -5.95 6.91
C VAL A 81 14.12 -4.69 6.44
N ILE A 82 15.24 -4.82 5.72
CA ILE A 82 15.98 -3.67 5.20
C ILE A 82 15.13 -2.87 4.20
N LEU A 83 14.49 -3.56 3.25
CA LEU A 83 13.62 -2.92 2.25
C LEU A 83 12.39 -2.26 2.90
N PHE A 84 11.85 -2.86 3.96
CA PHE A 84 10.76 -2.28 4.75
C PHE A 84 11.19 -1.01 5.47
N ILE A 85 12.34 -1.02 6.14
CA ILE A 85 12.89 0.18 6.80
C ILE A 85 13.11 1.28 5.77
N TYR A 86 13.72 0.94 4.62
CA TYR A 86 13.92 1.87 3.51
C TYR A 86 12.59 2.48 3.04
N ARG A 87 11.54 1.66 2.87
CA ARG A 87 10.22 2.14 2.46
C ARG A 87 9.55 3.02 3.52
N ILE A 88 9.66 2.67 4.80
CA ILE A 88 9.14 3.49 5.91
C ILE A 88 9.78 4.87 5.93
N ILE A 89 11.09 4.97 5.71
CA ILE A 89 11.77 6.27 5.67
C ILE A 89 11.14 7.15 4.59
N GLY A 90 10.91 6.60 3.39
CA GLY A 90 10.20 7.29 2.32
C GLY A 90 8.79 7.72 2.74
N GLN A 91 8.03 6.83 3.38
CA GLN A 91 6.66 7.12 3.85
C GLN A 91 6.64 8.25 4.88
N VAL A 92 7.53 8.22 5.86
CA VAL A 92 7.65 9.24 6.92
C VAL A 92 8.05 10.58 6.31
N LEU A 93 9.02 10.59 5.40
CA LEU A 93 9.43 11.80 4.69
C LEU A 93 8.28 12.40 3.86
N PHE A 94 7.47 11.56 3.22
CA PHE A 94 6.25 12.01 2.54
C PHE A 94 5.26 12.66 3.50
N PHE A 95 4.96 12.04 4.65
CA PHE A 95 4.03 12.63 5.62
C PHE A 95 4.51 13.96 6.20
N ILE A 96 5.83 14.18 6.31
CA ILE A 96 6.40 15.44 6.80
C ILE A 96 6.40 16.51 5.71
N THR A 97 6.75 16.15 4.48
CA THR A 97 7.02 17.12 3.40
C THR A 97 5.84 17.34 2.46
N GLY A 98 4.90 16.38 2.39
CA GLY A 98 3.85 16.32 1.38
C GLY A 98 4.38 16.11 -0.05
N ASN A 99 5.68 15.81 -0.23
CA ASN A 99 6.31 15.74 -1.54
C ASN A 99 6.39 14.30 -2.05
N GLU A 100 5.66 14.01 -3.13
CA GLU A 100 5.63 12.70 -3.79
C GLU A 100 6.97 12.28 -4.39
N LEU A 101 7.83 13.22 -4.76
CA LEU A 101 9.14 12.93 -5.35
C LEU A 101 10.02 12.11 -4.42
N VAL A 102 9.74 12.11 -3.11
CA VAL A 102 10.40 11.23 -2.15
C VAL A 102 10.26 9.75 -2.56
N PHE A 103 9.10 9.34 -3.10
CA PHE A 103 8.88 7.95 -3.51
C PHE A 103 9.66 7.55 -4.77
N PHE A 104 10.10 8.51 -5.58
CA PHE A 104 11.05 8.23 -6.66
C PHE A 104 12.40 7.75 -6.10
N TYR A 105 12.84 8.33 -4.99
CA TYR A 105 14.08 7.95 -4.31
C TYR A 105 13.92 6.79 -3.33
N PHE A 106 12.71 6.53 -2.85
CA PHE A 106 12.36 5.47 -1.91
C PHE A 106 11.36 4.50 -2.51
N GLN A 107 11.75 3.84 -3.61
CA GLN A 107 10.87 2.95 -4.37
C GLN A 107 10.43 1.72 -3.56
N ASN A 108 9.25 1.18 -3.89
CA ASN A 108 8.74 -0.01 -3.24
C ASN A 108 9.37 -1.29 -3.80
N PHE A 109 10.55 -1.67 -3.33
CA PHE A 109 11.19 -2.93 -3.71
C PHE A 109 10.62 -4.16 -2.98
N LEU A 110 9.81 -3.97 -1.94
CA LEU A 110 9.17 -5.07 -1.22
C LEU A 110 8.14 -5.79 -2.08
N GLU A 111 7.32 -5.02 -2.78
CA GLU A 111 6.20 -5.56 -3.54
C GLU A 111 6.66 -6.48 -4.68
N PRO A 112 7.62 -6.10 -5.56
CA PRO A 112 8.17 -7.03 -6.55
C PRO A 112 8.80 -8.27 -5.93
N LEU A 113 9.47 -8.14 -4.78
CA LEU A 113 10.16 -9.26 -4.13
C LEU A 113 9.17 -10.29 -3.57
N ILE A 114 8.00 -9.86 -3.12
CA ILE A 114 6.97 -10.73 -2.55
C ILE A 114 6.12 -11.40 -3.63
N PHE A 115 6.09 -10.84 -4.84
CA PHE A 115 5.47 -11.49 -6.01
C PHE A 115 6.28 -12.69 -6.55
N TYR A 116 7.56 -12.82 -6.20
CA TYR A 116 8.44 -13.95 -6.58
C TYR A 116 8.42 -15.07 -5.53
#